data_AF-A0A528C4S8-F1
#
_entry.id   AF-A0A528C4S8-F1
#
_cell.length_a   1.000
_cell.length_b   1.000
_cell.length_c   1.000
_cell.angle_alpha   90.00
_cell.angle_beta   90.00
_cell.angle_gamma   90.00
#
_symmetry.space_group_name_H-M   'P 1'
#
loop_
_entity.id
_entity.type
_entity.pdbx_description
1 polymer ?
#
loop_
_entity_poly.entity_id
_entity_poly.type
_entity_poly.pdbx_seq_one_letter_code
_entity_poly.pdbx_strand_id
1 'polypeptide(L)'
;IKLLQAEGVPVWVWLTRPVFEYLPAMRGRWNAADFPNTMRLLDTMFYVSEIAPPNDAEIMKLYADAFHKIWSALPKILGRVREVATAA
;
A
#
# COMPACT_ATOMS: atom_id res chain seq x y z
N ILE A 1 2.44 1.35 4.72
CA ILE A 1 1.76 0.20 5.38
C ILE A 1 2.16 0.01 6.84
N LYS A 2 3.45 -0.06 7.20
CA LYS A 2 3.89 -0.36 8.58
C LYS A 2 3.33 0.61 9.64
N LEU A 3 3.24 1.89 9.31
CA LEU A 3 2.63 2.89 10.21
C LEU A 3 1.14 2.58 10.48
N LEU A 4 0.37 2.18 9.46
CA LEU A 4 -1.04 1.81 9.63
C LEU A 4 -1.19 0.54 10.47
N GLN A 5 -0.32 -0.45 10.25
CA GLN A 5 -0.29 -1.67 11.06
C GLN A 5 0.04 -1.36 12.54
N ALA A 6 0.92 -0.39 12.79
CA ALA A 6 1.25 0.05 14.15
C ALA A 6 0.08 0.78 14.85
N GLU A 7 -0.84 1.40 14.09
CA GLU A 7 -2.10 1.95 14.60
C GLU A 7 -3.22 0.88 14.71
N GLY A 8 -2.90 -0.40 14.47
CA GLY A 8 -3.85 -1.50 14.56
C GLY A 8 -4.73 -1.68 13.33
N VAL A 9 -4.48 -0.98 12.22
CA VAL A 9 -5.24 -1.17 10.98
C VAL A 9 -4.75 -2.43 10.25
N PRO A 10 -5.63 -3.40 9.93
CA PRO A 10 -5.25 -4.66 9.30
C PRO A 10 -5.04 -4.46 7.79
N VAL A 11 -3.90 -3.86 7.43
CA VAL A 11 -3.54 -3.63 6.02
C VAL A 11 -2.57 -4.66 5.47
N TRP A 12 -2.80 -5.05 4.21
CA TRP A 12 -2.01 -6.03 3.47
C TRP A 12 -1.73 -5.57 2.05
N VAL A 13 -0.66 -6.09 1.46
CA VAL A 13 -0.35 -5.92 0.03
C VAL A 13 -0.86 -7.15 -0.70
N TRP A 14 -1.78 -6.97 -1.65
CA TRP A 14 -2.42 -8.10 -2.34
C TRP A 14 -1.55 -8.63 -3.48
N LEU A 15 -1.17 -7.75 -4.39
CA LEU A 15 -0.47 -8.09 -5.62
C LEU A 15 0.78 -7.24 -5.72
N THR A 16 1.93 -7.89 -5.81
CA THR A 16 3.23 -7.24 -5.99
C THR A 16 3.83 -7.50 -7.36
N ARG A 17 3.22 -8.39 -8.14
CA ARG A 17 3.74 -8.83 -9.44
C ARG A 17 2.58 -9.00 -10.43
N PRO A 18 2.79 -8.68 -11.71
CA PRO A 18 1.80 -8.89 -12.75
C PRO A 18 1.68 -10.36 -13.16
N VAL A 19 0.51 -10.76 -13.65
CA VAL A 19 0.18 -12.17 -13.98
C VAL A 19 1.14 -12.82 -14.97
N PHE A 20 1.71 -12.05 -15.91
CA PHE A 20 2.65 -12.56 -16.92
C PHE A 20 4.01 -12.97 -16.34
N GLU A 21 4.32 -12.60 -15.10
CA GLU A 21 5.54 -13.06 -14.44
C GLU A 21 5.41 -14.45 -13.81
N TYR A 22 4.21 -14.84 -13.37
CA TYR A 22 4.01 -16.06 -12.59
C TYR A 22 3.01 -17.05 -13.17
N LEU A 23 2.16 -16.67 -14.14
CA LEU A 23 1.31 -17.61 -14.87
C LEU A 23 2.06 -18.16 -16.09
N PRO A 24 2.34 -19.47 -16.17
CA PRO A 24 3.11 -20.05 -17.26
C PRO A 24 2.53 -19.78 -18.65
N ALA A 25 1.20 -19.80 -18.78
CA ALA A 25 0.51 -19.56 -20.05
C ALA A 25 0.70 -18.13 -20.60
N MET A 26 1.08 -17.18 -19.76
CA MET A 26 1.23 -15.77 -20.11
C MET A 26 2.70 -15.34 -20.21
N ARG A 27 3.65 -16.20 -19.81
CA ARG A 27 5.07 -15.87 -19.78
C ARG A 27 5.58 -15.55 -21.19
N GLY A 28 6.26 -14.40 -21.32
CA GLY A 28 6.84 -13.93 -22.59
C GLY A 28 5.84 -13.39 -23.61
N ARG A 29 4.53 -13.40 -23.31
CA ARG A 29 3.50 -12.80 -24.18
C ARG A 29 3.38 -11.29 -24.00
N TRP A 30 3.74 -10.81 -22.82
CA TRP A 30 3.62 -9.43 -22.38
C TRP A 30 4.84 -9.03 -21.55
N ASN A 31 5.13 -7.74 -21.55
CA ASN A 31 6.15 -7.13 -20.71
C ASN A 31 5.54 -5.97 -19.90
N ALA A 32 6.27 -5.51 -18.87
CA ALA A 32 5.82 -4.45 -17.97
C ALA A 32 5.55 -3.11 -18.67
N ALA A 33 6.30 -2.79 -19.73
CA ALA A 33 6.14 -1.55 -20.49
C ALA A 33 4.84 -1.52 -21.30
N ASP A 34 4.24 -2.69 -21.58
CA ASP A 34 2.93 -2.77 -22.23
C ASP A 34 1.79 -2.30 -21.29
N PHE A 35 2.01 -2.31 -19.97
CA PHE A 35 1.00 -2.04 -18.94
C PHE A 35 1.47 -1.05 -17.85
N PRO A 36 1.86 0.19 -18.21
CA PRO A 36 2.45 1.14 -17.26
C PRO A 36 1.51 1.49 -16.09
N ASN A 37 0.21 1.57 -16.35
CA ASN A 37 -0.79 1.82 -15.29
C ASN A 37 -0.92 0.65 -14.31
N THR A 38 -0.83 -0.58 -14.80
CA THR A 38 -0.83 -1.79 -13.94
C THR A 38 0.39 -1.79 -13.05
N MET A 39 1.58 -1.49 -13.60
CA MET A 39 2.80 -1.42 -12.81
C MET A 39 2.70 -0.35 -11.72
N ARG A 40 2.20 0.85 -12.06
CA ARG A 40 1.95 1.91 -11.09
C ARG A 40 0.97 1.49 -9.98
N LEU A 41 -0.08 0.75 -10.31
CA LEU A 41 -1.02 0.23 -9.32
C LEU A 41 -0.32 -0.78 -8.39
N LEU A 42 0.42 -1.73 -8.94
CA LEU A 42 1.15 -2.74 -8.16
C LEU A 42 2.17 -2.11 -7.18
N ASP A 43 2.82 -1.03 -7.59
CA ASP A 43 3.80 -0.33 -6.75
C ASP A 43 3.18 0.46 -5.58
N THR A 44 1.90 0.82 -5.67
CA THR A 44 1.25 1.74 -4.73
C THR A 44 0.10 1.12 -3.93
N MET A 45 -0.47 0.02 -4.41
CA MET A 45 -1.71 -0.53 -3.88
C MET A 45 -1.48 -1.42 -2.66
N PHE A 46 -2.31 -1.20 -1.66
CA PHE A 46 -2.53 -2.09 -0.51
C PHE A 46 -4.02 -1.98 -0.14
N TYR A 47 -4.51 -2.90 0.68
CA TYR A 47 -5.92 -2.95 1.08
C TYR A 47 -6.05 -3.18 2.58
N VAL A 48 -7.21 -2.87 3.14
CA VAL A 48 -7.61 -3.29 4.49
C VAL A 48 -8.27 -4.66 4.36
N SER A 49 -7.71 -5.70 4.98
CA SER A 49 -8.17 -7.09 4.80
C SER A 49 -9.46 -7.42 5.53
N GLU A 50 -9.73 -6.72 6.63
CA GLU A 50 -10.83 -7.06 7.56
C GLU A 50 -11.96 -6.03 7.49
N ILE A 51 -12.40 -5.65 6.28
CA ILE A 51 -13.65 -4.88 6.11
C ILE A 51 -14.83 -5.85 6.12
N ALA A 52 -15.05 -6.51 7.26
CA ALA A 52 -16.07 -7.52 7.46
C ALA A 52 -16.51 -7.61 8.93
N PRO A 53 -17.69 -8.17 9.24
CA PRO A 53 -18.06 -8.51 10.61
C PRO A 53 -16.96 -9.34 11.30
N PRO A 54 -16.69 -9.11 12.60
CA PRO A 54 -17.47 -8.33 13.55
C PRO A 54 -17.16 -6.82 13.58
N ASN A 55 -16.35 -6.29 12.64
CA ASN A 55 -16.00 -4.88 12.67
C ASN A 55 -17.23 -4.01 12.40
N ASP A 56 -17.58 -3.19 13.38
CA ASP A 56 -18.71 -2.28 13.33
C ASP A 56 -18.28 -0.88 12.84
N ALA A 57 -19.23 0.06 12.87
CA ALA A 57 -19.00 1.43 12.44
C ALA A 57 -17.93 2.16 13.29
N GLU A 58 -17.79 1.81 14.57
CA GLU A 58 -16.79 2.42 15.44
C GLU A 58 -15.38 1.96 15.06
N ILE A 59 -15.20 0.66 14.80
CA ILE A 59 -13.93 0.12 14.30
C ILE A 59 -13.57 0.72 12.93
N MET A 60 -14.54 0.81 12.01
CA MET A 60 -14.30 1.44 10.70
C MET A 60 -13.89 2.90 10.82
N LYS A 61 -14.46 3.63 11.78
CA LYS A 61 -14.07 5.02 12.07
C LYS A 61 -12.63 5.11 12.58
N LEU A 62 -12.22 4.21 13.49
CA LEU A 62 -10.83 4.17 13.98
C LEU A 62 -9.84 3.91 12.84
N TYR A 63 -10.18 3.04 11.89
CA TYR A 63 -9.36 2.83 10.70
C TYR A 63 -9.21 4.13 9.91
N ALA A 64 -10.31 4.83 9.62
CA ALA A 64 -10.28 6.12 8.91
C ALA A 64 -9.46 7.18 9.66
N ASP A 65 -9.59 7.28 10.98
CA ASP A 65 -8.85 8.22 11.82
C ASP A 65 -7.33 7.94 11.76
N ALA A 66 -6.93 6.66 11.77
CA ALA A 66 -5.53 6.27 11.59
C ALA A 66 -4.97 6.67 10.22
N PHE A 67 -5.77 6.53 9.15
CA PHE A 67 -5.38 7.05 7.82
C PHE A 67 -5.16 8.56 7.85
N HIS A 68 -6.09 9.33 8.42
CA HIS A 68 -5.93 10.79 8.54
C HIS A 68 -4.69 11.19 9.33
N LYS A 69 -4.46 10.55 10.48
CA LYS A 69 -3.28 10.77 11.33
C LYS A 69 -1.99 10.54 10.55
N ILE A 70 -1.87 9.41 9.85
CA ILE A 70 -0.65 9.07 9.13
C ILE A 70 -0.46 9.96 7.91
N TRP A 71 -1.48 10.18 7.09
CA TRP A 71 -1.37 10.99 5.87
C TRP A 71 -1.00 12.44 6.16
N SER A 72 -1.55 13.03 7.23
CA SER A 72 -1.19 14.38 7.65
C SER A 72 0.26 14.48 8.16
N ALA A 73 0.84 13.39 8.67
CA ALA A 73 2.23 13.32 9.12
C ALA A 73 3.23 13.00 7.98
N LEU A 74 2.79 12.33 6.92
CA LEU A 74 3.67 11.85 5.83
C LEU A 74 4.58 12.94 5.22
N PRO A 75 4.10 14.15 4.88
CA PRO A 75 4.98 15.18 4.30
C PRO A 75 6.15 15.54 5.21
N LYS A 76 5.92 15.61 6.53
CA LYS A 76 6.95 15.93 7.53
C LYS A 76 7.95 14.78 7.68
N ILE A 77 7.45 13.54 7.68
CA ILE A 77 8.29 12.33 7.77
C ILE A 77 9.19 12.22 6.53
N LEU A 78 8.62 12.39 5.34
CA LEU A 78 9.37 12.33 4.08
C LEU A 78 10.41 13.44 3.96
N GLY A 79 10.08 14.66 4.44
CA GLY A 79 11.04 15.76 4.53
C GLY A 79 12.26 15.38 5.38
N ARG A 80 12.04 14.86 6.59
CA ARG A 80 13.11 14.41 7.49
C ARG A 80 13.94 13.26 6.93
N VAL A 81 13.30 12.28 6.28
CA VAL A 81 14.03 11.16 5.64
C VAL A 81 14.97 11.66 4.55
N ARG A 82 14.52 12.64 3.75
CA ARG A 82 15.38 13.26 2.72
C ARG A 82 16.55 14.02 3.33
N GLU A 83 16.31 14.80 4.39
CA GLU A 83 17.37 15.54 5.10
C GLU A 83 18.46 14.61 5.66
N VAL A 84 18.05 13.51 6.31
CA VAL A 84 18.99 12.50 6.84
C VAL A 84 19.75 11.81 5.72
N ALA A 85 19.11 11.47 4.61
CA ALA A 85 19.76 10.84 3.46
C ALA A 85 20.76 11.77 2.74
N THR A 86 20.57 13.08 2.80
CA THR A 86 21.54 14.07 2.25
C THR A 86 22.66 14.44 3.21
N ALA A 87 22.54 14.10 4.50
CA ALA A 87 23.54 14.39 5.53
C ALA A 87 24.50 13.22 5.81
N ALA A 88 24.30 12.07 5.15
CA ALA A 88 25.11 10.86 5.24
C ALA A 88 25.94 10.67 3.95
#